data_AF-A0A7C0WMZ1-F1
#
_entry.id   AF-A0A7C0WMZ1-F1
#
_cell.length_a   1.000
_cell.length_b   1.000
_cell.length_c   1.000
_cell.angle_alpha   90.00
_cell.angle_beta   90.00
_cell.angle_gamma   90.00
#
_symmetry.space_group_name_H-M   'P 1'
#
loop_
_entity.id
_entity.type
_entity.pdbx_description
1 polymer ?
#
loop_
_entity_poly.entity_id
_entity_poly.type
_entity_poly.pdbx_seq_one_letter_code
_entity_poly.pdbx_strand_id
1 'polypeptide(L)'
;DDTIRENAEKMIEKYRPAMDAVIEQYRPKLEDKKVMLYVGGLRPRHTIGAYEDLGMEIIASGYEFGHDDDYNRTYPDMKEGAVIMDDATLYELEEFTRRLRPDMVGAGIKEKYSYHKMGVPFRQMHSWDYSGPYHGFDGFPVFARDMDMTVNSPTWNLIRRKR
;
A
#
# COMPACT_ATOMS: atom_id res chain seq x y z
N ASP A 1 -10.02 27.41 -17.94
CA ASP A 1 -10.11 28.61 -17.10
C ASP A 1 -8.76 28.82 -16.45
N ASP A 2 -8.13 29.98 -16.68
CA ASP A 2 -6.77 30.25 -16.20
C ASP A 2 -6.70 30.48 -14.68
N THR A 3 -7.78 30.99 -14.07
CA THR A 3 -7.88 31.17 -12.61
C THR A 3 -7.82 29.83 -11.89
N ILE A 4 -8.52 28.80 -12.42
CA ILE A 4 -8.49 27.45 -11.86
C ILE A 4 -7.07 26.86 -11.94
N ARG A 5 -6.37 27.06 -13.06
CA ARG A 5 -4.99 26.59 -13.26
C ARG A 5 -4.03 27.26 -12.29
N GLU A 6 -4.09 28.58 -12.16
CA GLU A 6 -3.24 29.32 -11.21
C GLU A 6 -3.49 28.92 -9.76
N ASN A 7 -4.75 28.69 -9.37
CA ASN A 7 -5.08 28.26 -8.02
C ASN A 7 -4.60 26.83 -7.73
N ALA A 8 -4.61 25.95 -8.73
CA ALA A 8 -4.05 24.61 -8.60
C ALA A 8 -2.54 24.66 -8.35
N GLU A 9 -1.78 25.44 -9.14
CA GLU A 9 -0.33 25.61 -8.93
C GLU A 9 0.00 26.24 -7.57
N LYS A 10 -0.75 27.26 -7.15
CA LYS A 10 -0.60 27.87 -5.81
C LYS A 10 -0.82 26.85 -4.69
N MET A 11 -1.78 25.94 -4.84
CA MET A 11 -2.02 24.88 -3.86
C MET A 11 -0.91 23.84 -3.86
N ILE A 12 -0.43 23.41 -5.04
CA ILE A 12 0.69 22.47 -5.15
C ILE A 12 1.93 23.05 -4.46
N GLU A 13 2.28 24.29 -4.77
CA GLU A 13 3.45 24.94 -4.20
C GLU A 13 3.33 25.13 -2.68
N LYS A 14 2.13 25.41 -2.18
CA LYS A 14 1.87 25.51 -0.74
C LYS A 14 2.16 24.20 0.00
N TYR A 15 1.80 23.05 -0.57
CA TYR A 15 1.93 21.74 0.11
C TYR A 15 3.22 20.99 -0.21
N ARG A 16 3.92 21.34 -1.30
CA ARG A 16 5.17 20.68 -1.71
C ARG A 16 6.19 20.55 -0.55
N PRO A 17 6.53 21.60 0.22
CA PRO A 17 7.49 21.46 1.32
C PRO A 17 7.05 20.48 2.42
N ALA A 18 5.74 20.41 2.68
CA ALA A 18 5.21 19.48 3.67
C ALA A 18 5.27 18.02 3.18
N MET A 19 5.02 17.78 1.88
CA MET A 19 5.12 16.44 1.29
C MET A 19 6.56 15.98 1.19
N ASP A 20 7.47 16.87 0.79
CA ASP A 20 8.90 16.57 0.71
C ASP A 20 9.47 16.18 2.08
N ALA A 21 9.07 16.88 3.15
CA ALA A 21 9.49 16.54 4.51
C ALA A 21 8.98 15.16 4.97
N VAL A 22 7.76 14.75 4.57
CA VAL A 22 7.23 13.40 4.85
C VAL A 22 8.05 12.35 4.10
N ILE A 23 8.35 12.57 2.82
CA ILE A 23 9.16 11.66 2.02
C ILE A 23 10.56 11.54 2.64
N GLU A 24 11.22 12.65 2.93
CA GLU A 24 12.56 12.66 3.56
C GLU A 24 12.59 11.87 4.88
N GLN A 25 11.53 11.98 5.69
CA GLN A 25 11.44 11.30 6.97
C GLN A 25 11.20 9.78 6.85
N TYR A 26 10.33 9.35 5.93
CA TYR A 26 9.81 7.97 5.91
C TYR A 26 10.40 7.11 4.81
N ARG A 27 10.70 7.67 3.63
CA ARG A 27 11.23 6.91 2.49
C ARG A 27 12.50 6.12 2.84
N PRO A 28 13.52 6.66 3.55
CA PRO A 28 14.72 5.89 3.91
C PRO A 28 14.44 4.65 4.77
N LYS A 29 13.29 4.57 5.44
CA LYS A 29 12.88 3.44 6.27
C LYS A 29 12.03 2.41 5.52
N LEU A 30 11.51 2.80 4.36
CA LEU A 30 10.54 2.06 3.56
C LEU A 30 11.05 1.72 2.15
N GLU A 31 12.19 2.27 1.75
CA GLU A 31 12.81 1.98 0.44
C GLU A 31 12.95 0.46 0.23
N ASP A 32 12.64 0.03 -0.99
CA ASP A 32 12.71 -1.34 -1.48
C ASP A 32 11.78 -2.34 -0.75
N LYS A 33 10.92 -1.88 0.16
CA LYS A 33 9.95 -2.75 0.83
C LYS A 33 8.89 -3.21 -0.15
N LYS A 34 8.68 -4.53 -0.20
CA LYS A 34 7.74 -5.18 -1.10
C LYS A 34 6.36 -5.29 -0.46
N VAL A 35 5.33 -4.90 -1.21
CA VAL A 35 3.95 -4.86 -0.74
C VAL A 35 3.09 -5.75 -1.63
N MET A 36 2.19 -6.50 -0.99
CA MET A 36 1.08 -7.17 -1.67
C MET A 36 -0.25 -6.55 -1.24
N LEU A 37 -1.11 -6.25 -2.21
CA LEU A 37 -2.43 -5.63 -1.98
C LEU A 37 -3.56 -6.59 -2.38
N TYR A 38 -4.61 -6.66 -1.58
CA TYR A 38 -5.86 -7.35 -1.92
C TYR A 38 -7.05 -6.65 -1.26
N VAL A 39 -7.87 -5.94 -2.05
CA VAL A 39 -8.94 -5.05 -1.55
C VAL A 39 -10.17 -5.18 -2.47
N GLY A 40 -11.22 -4.38 -2.30
CA GLY A 40 -12.34 -4.29 -3.27
C GLY A 40 -11.95 -3.58 -4.58
N GLY A 41 -12.92 -3.05 -5.32
CA GLY A 41 -12.79 -2.57 -6.73
C GLY A 41 -11.89 -1.36 -7.09
N LEU A 42 -11.14 -0.72 -6.16
CA LEU A 42 -10.46 0.57 -6.47
C LEU A 42 -9.03 0.71 -5.94
N ARG A 43 -8.89 0.56 -4.62
CA ARG A 43 -7.65 0.79 -3.88
C ARG A 43 -6.46 -0.08 -4.31
N PRO A 44 -6.63 -1.30 -4.87
CA PRO A 44 -5.50 -2.10 -5.35
C PRO A 44 -4.63 -1.40 -6.41
N ARG A 45 -5.21 -0.54 -7.26
CA ARG A 45 -4.45 0.36 -8.14
C ARG A 45 -4.28 1.78 -7.58
N HIS A 46 -5.33 2.34 -6.99
CA HIS A 46 -5.35 3.77 -6.61
C HIS A 46 -4.36 4.15 -5.51
N THR A 47 -3.83 3.17 -4.77
CA THR A 47 -2.87 3.43 -3.70
C THR A 47 -1.42 3.19 -4.13
N ILE A 48 -1.17 2.65 -5.33
CA ILE A 48 0.18 2.30 -5.81
C ILE A 48 1.13 3.50 -5.73
N GLY A 49 0.75 4.65 -6.32
CA GLY A 49 1.60 5.84 -6.32
C GLY A 49 2.00 6.33 -4.92
N ALA A 50 1.12 6.22 -3.92
CA ALA A 50 1.45 6.60 -2.54
C ALA A 50 2.50 5.67 -1.91
N TYR A 51 2.49 4.38 -2.25
CA TYR A 51 3.55 3.45 -1.85
C TYR A 51 4.88 3.79 -2.57
N GLU A 52 4.82 4.09 -3.87
CA GLU A 52 6.00 4.42 -4.68
C GLU A 52 6.67 5.74 -4.27
N ASP A 53 5.89 6.74 -3.86
CA ASP A 53 6.41 7.99 -3.28
C ASP A 53 7.30 7.74 -2.05
N LEU A 54 7.00 6.68 -1.29
CA LEU A 54 7.78 6.21 -0.13
C LEU A 54 8.86 5.17 -0.49
N GLY A 55 9.12 4.93 -1.79
CA GLY A 55 10.13 3.99 -2.26
C GLY A 55 9.74 2.51 -2.14
N MET A 56 8.47 2.20 -1.88
CA MET A 56 7.98 0.84 -1.77
C MET A 56 7.58 0.27 -3.15
N GLU A 57 7.59 -1.07 -3.27
CA GLU A 57 7.25 -1.76 -4.52
C GLU A 57 6.01 -2.63 -4.37
N ILE A 58 4.98 -2.38 -5.18
CA ILE A 58 3.81 -3.26 -5.26
C ILE A 58 4.14 -4.45 -6.16
N ILE A 59 4.44 -5.60 -5.54
CA ILE A 59 4.82 -6.83 -6.25
C ILE A 59 3.64 -7.74 -6.58
N ALA A 60 2.49 -7.49 -5.94
CA ALA A 60 1.26 -8.19 -6.20
C ALA A 60 0.07 -7.31 -5.81
N SER A 61 -0.98 -7.30 -6.62
CA SER A 61 -2.20 -6.53 -6.36
C SER A 61 -3.43 -7.29 -6.84
N GLY A 62 -4.56 -7.15 -6.17
CA GLY A 62 -5.76 -7.86 -6.55
C GLY A 62 -7.05 -7.30 -5.98
N TYR A 63 -8.15 -7.73 -6.59
CA TYR A 63 -9.49 -7.23 -6.33
C TYR A 63 -10.43 -8.36 -5.88
N GLU A 64 -11.31 -8.06 -4.93
CA GLU A 64 -12.42 -8.97 -4.54
C GLU A 64 -13.52 -9.01 -5.62
N PHE A 65 -13.73 -7.91 -6.37
CA PHE A 65 -14.86 -7.77 -7.30
C PHE A 65 -14.57 -6.74 -8.41
N GLY A 66 -13.32 -6.66 -8.87
CA GLY A 66 -12.94 -5.77 -9.97
C GLY A 66 -13.59 -6.22 -11.28
N HIS A 67 -13.89 -5.27 -12.17
CA HIS A 67 -14.31 -5.61 -13.54
C HIS A 67 -13.16 -5.42 -14.53
N ASP A 68 -13.33 -5.90 -15.76
CA ASP A 68 -12.33 -5.81 -16.83
C ASP A 68 -11.74 -4.39 -17.01
N ASP A 69 -12.56 -3.34 -16.84
CA ASP A 69 -12.11 -1.96 -16.98
C ASP A 69 -11.25 -1.49 -15.79
N ASP A 70 -11.42 -2.05 -14.60
CA ASP A 70 -10.51 -1.84 -13.47
C ASP A 70 -9.15 -2.50 -13.74
N TYR A 71 -9.13 -3.72 -14.26
CA TYR A 71 -7.90 -4.42 -14.65
C TYR A 71 -7.15 -3.68 -15.76
N ASN A 72 -7.85 -3.22 -16.78
CA ASN A 72 -7.27 -2.42 -17.86
C ASN A 72 -6.61 -1.13 -17.37
N ARG A 73 -7.16 -0.52 -16.31
CA ARG A 73 -6.55 0.64 -15.63
C ARG A 73 -5.40 0.26 -14.70
N THR A 74 -5.34 -1.01 -14.25
CA THR A 74 -4.32 -1.48 -13.30
C THR A 74 -3.03 -1.89 -14.00
N TYR A 75 -3.11 -2.55 -15.17
CA TYR A 75 -1.92 -3.04 -15.86
C TYR A 75 -0.83 -1.99 -16.09
N PRO A 76 -1.14 -0.73 -16.48
CA PRO A 76 -0.11 0.30 -16.67
C PRO A 76 0.58 0.75 -15.37
N ASP A 77 -0.10 0.62 -14.23
CA ASP A 77 0.43 1.04 -12.92
C ASP A 77 1.29 -0.07 -12.27
N MET A 78 1.28 -1.30 -12.80
CA MET A 78 1.98 -2.45 -12.23
C MET A 78 3.33 -2.66 -12.92
N LYS A 79 4.37 -2.95 -12.14
CA LYS A 79 5.68 -3.32 -12.69
C LYS A 79 5.63 -4.66 -13.43
N GLU A 80 6.48 -4.81 -14.44
CA GLU A 80 6.64 -6.07 -15.16
C GLU A 80 7.01 -7.21 -14.19
N GLY A 81 6.31 -8.34 -14.30
CA GLY A 81 6.48 -9.50 -13.42
C GLY A 81 5.71 -9.43 -12.10
N ALA A 82 4.99 -8.34 -11.81
CA ALA A 82 4.08 -8.29 -10.68
C ALA A 82 2.86 -9.21 -10.89
N VAL A 83 2.32 -9.76 -9.81
CA VAL A 83 1.18 -10.69 -9.85
C VAL A 83 -0.14 -9.91 -9.74
N ILE A 84 -1.10 -10.23 -10.60
CA ILE A 84 -2.48 -9.72 -10.50
C ILE A 84 -3.42 -10.85 -10.11
N MET A 85 -4.32 -10.58 -9.16
CA MET A 85 -5.24 -11.56 -8.60
C MET A 85 -6.68 -11.05 -8.68
N ASP A 86 -7.61 -11.91 -9.10
CA ASP A 86 -9.05 -11.67 -9.13
C ASP A 86 -9.75 -12.70 -8.24
N ASP A 87 -10.63 -12.25 -7.34
CA ASP A 87 -11.37 -13.09 -6.38
C ASP A 87 -10.49 -14.18 -5.72
N ALA A 88 -9.30 -13.76 -5.27
CA ALA A 88 -8.32 -14.67 -4.70
C ALA A 88 -8.86 -15.35 -3.44
N THR A 89 -8.77 -16.67 -3.42
CA THR A 89 -9.07 -17.44 -2.21
C THR A 89 -8.02 -17.20 -1.14
N LEU A 90 -8.38 -17.43 0.14
CA LEU A 90 -7.41 -17.34 1.23
C LEU A 90 -6.21 -18.28 1.03
N TYR A 91 -6.43 -19.47 0.44
CA TYR A 91 -5.36 -20.42 0.14
C TYR A 91 -4.35 -19.82 -0.84
N GLU A 92 -4.82 -19.25 -1.95
CA GLU A 92 -3.95 -18.61 -2.95
C GLU A 92 -3.19 -17.43 -2.35
N LEU A 93 -3.88 -16.58 -1.59
CA LEU A 93 -3.25 -15.44 -0.89
C LEU A 93 -2.12 -15.89 0.04
N GLU A 94 -2.32 -16.95 0.82
CA GLU A 94 -1.26 -17.51 1.68
C GLU A 94 -0.10 -18.10 0.89
N GLU A 95 -0.37 -18.84 -0.19
CA GLU A 95 0.68 -19.42 -1.05
C GLU A 95 1.48 -18.35 -1.80
N PHE A 96 0.82 -17.33 -2.36
CA PHE A 96 1.50 -16.16 -2.94
C PHE A 96 2.39 -15.49 -1.91
N THR A 97 1.91 -15.30 -0.68
CA THR A 97 2.70 -14.70 0.39
C THR A 97 3.92 -15.52 0.74
N ARG A 98 3.79 -16.85 0.84
CA ARG A 98 4.93 -17.75 1.08
C ARG A 98 5.97 -17.67 -0.04
N ARG A 99 5.54 -17.57 -1.29
CA ARG A 99 6.42 -17.60 -2.46
C ARG A 99 7.07 -16.25 -2.78
N LEU A 100 6.28 -15.18 -2.73
CA LEU A 100 6.69 -13.81 -3.05
C LEU A 100 7.41 -13.14 -1.88
N ARG A 101 7.08 -13.54 -0.64
CA ARG A 101 7.66 -13.02 0.61
C ARG A 101 7.62 -11.48 0.69
N PRO A 102 6.41 -10.87 0.62
CA PRO A 102 6.29 -9.42 0.78
C PRO A 102 6.74 -8.99 2.19
N ASP A 103 7.26 -7.78 2.29
CA ASP A 103 7.57 -7.13 3.57
C ASP A 103 6.31 -6.67 4.29
N MET A 104 5.22 -6.40 3.56
CA MET A 104 3.90 -6.18 4.15
C MET A 104 2.75 -6.52 3.22
N VAL A 105 1.57 -6.72 3.83
CA VAL A 105 0.32 -6.97 3.12
C VAL A 105 -0.73 -5.91 3.50
N GLY A 106 -1.39 -5.37 2.48
CA GLY A 106 -2.51 -4.46 2.61
C GLY A 106 -3.81 -5.12 2.17
N ALA A 107 -4.68 -5.52 3.10
CA ALA A 107 -5.96 -6.16 2.77
C ALA A 107 -7.10 -5.83 3.74
N GLY A 108 -8.08 -6.73 3.92
CA GLY A 108 -9.24 -6.56 4.80
C GLY A 108 -9.08 -7.15 6.21
N ILE A 109 -10.16 -7.04 6.98
CA ILE A 109 -10.19 -7.55 8.36
C ILE A 109 -10.13 -9.08 8.43
N LYS A 110 -10.68 -9.77 7.42
CA LYS A 110 -10.77 -11.23 7.37
C LYS A 110 -9.36 -11.84 7.21
N GLU A 111 -8.49 -11.14 6.49
CA GLU A 111 -7.13 -11.56 6.19
C GLU A 111 -6.17 -11.26 7.35
N LYS A 112 -6.31 -10.10 8.00
CA LYS A 112 -5.35 -9.52 8.98
C LYS A 112 -4.70 -10.53 9.92
N TYR A 113 -5.52 -11.31 10.62
CA TYR A 113 -5.03 -12.17 11.69
C TYR A 113 -4.37 -13.45 11.19
N SER A 114 -4.65 -13.90 9.95
CA SER A 114 -3.87 -14.97 9.33
C SER A 114 -2.44 -14.50 9.08
N TYR A 115 -2.28 -13.32 8.47
CA TYR A 115 -0.98 -12.71 8.18
C TYR A 115 -0.16 -12.41 9.43
N HIS A 116 -0.78 -11.90 10.50
CA HIS A 116 -0.09 -11.71 11.77
C HIS A 116 0.47 -13.02 12.34
N LYS A 117 -0.28 -14.13 12.23
CA LYS A 117 0.20 -15.46 12.67
C LYS A 117 1.30 -16.02 11.76
N MET A 118 1.33 -15.62 10.49
CA MET A 118 2.45 -15.87 9.58
C MET A 118 3.67 -14.97 9.83
N GLY A 119 3.57 -14.02 10.77
CA GLY A 119 4.61 -13.04 11.08
C GLY A 119 4.85 -12.04 9.95
N VAL A 120 3.82 -11.76 9.13
CA VAL A 120 3.86 -10.77 8.05
C VAL A 120 3.24 -9.46 8.56
N PRO A 121 3.94 -8.32 8.46
CA PRO A 121 3.35 -7.01 8.73
C PRO A 121 2.09 -6.77 7.89
N PHE A 122 1.04 -6.25 8.52
CA PHE A 122 -0.27 -6.12 7.87
C PHE A 122 -0.95 -4.80 8.19
N ARG A 123 -1.52 -4.15 7.16
CA ARG A 123 -2.40 -2.98 7.29
C ARG A 123 -3.77 -3.26 6.69
N GLN A 124 -4.82 -2.92 7.43
CA GLN A 124 -6.16 -2.90 6.84
C GLN A 124 -6.30 -1.73 5.87
N MET A 125 -6.44 -2.02 4.58
CA MET A 125 -6.61 -1.05 3.51
C MET A 125 -8.08 -0.73 3.19
N HIS A 126 -9.03 -1.32 3.94
CA HIS A 126 -10.44 -0.93 3.94
C HIS A 126 -10.76 0.09 5.04
N SER A 127 -10.39 -0.24 6.28
CA SER A 127 -10.72 0.51 7.50
C SER A 127 -9.60 1.42 7.99
N TRP A 128 -8.45 1.42 7.31
CA TRP A 128 -7.24 2.12 7.73
C TRP A 128 -6.79 1.74 9.14
N ASP A 129 -7.01 0.51 9.63
CA ASP A 129 -6.89 0.15 11.08
C ASP A 129 -7.34 1.28 12.02
N TYR A 130 -8.52 1.85 11.77
CA TYR A 130 -9.07 2.89 12.67
C TYR A 130 -8.19 4.17 12.76
N SER A 131 -7.28 4.35 11.80
CA SER A 131 -6.44 5.54 11.58
C SER A 131 -7.06 6.39 10.46
N GLY A 132 -6.23 6.94 9.57
CA GLY A 132 -6.63 7.81 8.47
C GLY A 132 -6.85 9.27 8.92
N PRO A 133 -7.25 10.17 7.99
CA PRO A 133 -7.54 9.91 6.58
C PRO A 133 -6.26 9.59 5.77
N TYR A 134 -6.40 8.91 4.62
CA TYR A 134 -5.28 8.65 3.68
C TYR A 134 -5.37 9.45 2.38
N HIS A 135 -6.47 10.17 2.14
CA HIS A 135 -6.62 10.97 0.93
C HIS A 135 -5.96 12.34 1.09
N GLY A 136 -5.35 12.83 0.01
CA GLY A 136 -4.84 14.20 -0.12
C GLY A 136 -3.60 14.49 0.72
N PHE A 137 -3.20 15.76 0.70
CA PHE A 137 -1.97 16.23 1.34
C PHE A 137 -1.96 15.98 2.85
N ASP A 138 -3.09 16.13 3.54
CA ASP A 138 -3.15 15.88 4.99
C ASP A 138 -3.16 14.37 5.32
N GLY A 139 -3.55 13.52 4.36
CA GLY A 139 -3.63 12.07 4.55
C GLY A 139 -2.32 11.33 4.29
N PHE A 140 -1.49 11.83 3.38
CA PHE A 140 -0.21 11.19 3.06
C PHE A 140 0.77 11.08 4.25
N PRO A 141 0.94 12.09 5.13
CA PRO A 141 1.73 11.95 6.36
C PRO A 141 1.23 10.83 7.28
N VAL A 142 -0.10 10.64 7.36
CA VAL A 142 -0.73 9.60 8.18
C VAL A 142 -0.48 8.22 7.55
N PHE A 143 -0.63 8.12 6.22
CA PHE A 143 -0.30 6.92 5.47
C PHE A 143 1.16 6.50 5.68
N ALA A 144 2.11 7.42 5.49
CA ALA A 144 3.54 7.15 5.63
C ALA A 144 3.92 6.68 7.05
N ARG A 145 3.40 7.38 8.08
CA ARG A 145 3.56 6.97 9.48
C ARG A 145 3.05 5.56 9.73
N ASP A 146 1.87 5.24 9.21
CA ASP A 146 1.21 3.96 9.47
C ASP A 146 1.89 2.79 8.76
N MET A 147 2.45 3.02 7.56
CA MET A 147 3.27 2.03 6.87
C MET A 147 4.56 1.76 7.65
N ASP A 148 5.29 2.82 8.05
CA ASP A 148 6.53 2.71 8.83
C ASP A 148 6.33 1.96 10.15
N MET A 149 5.36 2.39 10.97
CA MET A 149 5.13 1.77 12.28
C MET A 149 4.75 0.29 12.18
N THR A 150 4.20 -0.13 11.05
CA THR A 150 3.77 -1.51 10.83
C THR A 150 4.90 -2.36 10.30
N VAL A 151 5.53 -1.96 9.19
CA VAL A 151 6.63 -2.71 8.56
C VAL A 151 7.81 -2.83 9.53
N ASN A 152 8.15 -1.74 10.22
CA ASN A 152 9.33 -1.65 11.07
C ASN A 152 9.03 -1.90 12.56
N SER A 153 7.86 -2.46 12.90
CA SER A 153 7.53 -2.78 14.30
C SER A 153 8.55 -3.77 14.89
N PRO A 154 9.09 -3.52 16.09
CA PRO A 154 10.02 -4.43 16.74
C PRO A 154 9.39 -5.79 17.09
N THR A 155 8.06 -5.86 17.13
CA THR A 155 7.28 -7.08 17.40
C THR A 155 7.64 -8.21 16.43
N TRP A 156 7.92 -7.89 15.15
CA TRP A 156 8.22 -8.91 14.15
C TRP A 156 9.53 -9.66 14.43
N ASN A 157 10.47 -9.02 15.13
CA ASN A 157 11.73 -9.66 15.55
C ASN A 157 11.53 -10.66 16.69
N LEU A 158 10.37 -10.64 17.36
CA LEU A 158 10.04 -11.59 18.43
C LEU A 158 9.49 -12.91 17.87
N ILE A 159 9.15 -12.96 16.59
CA ILE A 159 8.62 -14.15 15.92
C ILE A 159 9.76 -14.90 15.23
N ARG A 160 10.00 -16.16 15.63
CA ARG A 160 10.90 -17.05 14.89
C ARG A 160 10.25 -17.46 13.56
N ARG A 161 10.50 -16.71 12.48
CA ARG A 161 10.20 -17.17 11.13
C ARG A 161 11.14 -18.31 10.75
N LYS A 162 10.58 -19.47 10.38
CA LYS A 162 11.29 -20.41 9.52
C LYS A 162 11.35 -19.73 8.14
N ARG A 163 12.52 -19.16 7.81
CA ARG A 163 12.78 -18.60 6.48
C ARG A 163 12.82 -19.69 5.43
#